data_AF-A0A653LQ61-F1
#
_entry.id   AF-A0A653LQ61-F1
#
_cell.length_a   1.000
_cell.length_b   1.000
_cell.length_c   1.000
_cell.angle_alpha   90.00
_cell.angle_beta   90.00
_cell.angle_gamma   90.00
#
_symmetry.space_group_name_H-M   'P 1'
#
loop_
_entity.id
_entity.type
_entity.pdbx_description
1 polymer ?
#
loop_
_entity_poly.entity_id
_entity_poly.type
_entity_poly.pdbx_seq_one_letter_code
_entity_poly.pdbx_strand_id
1 'polypeptide(L)'
;MLVSSILNSEVMMVRYTCPCCGYQTLEEEPPGTYDICRICFWENDGVQFDDPDYEGGANTVSLRQAQQNYIQFGASERLFCDDVRKPNKHDRKDPDWRPFSSKLT
;
A
#
# COMPACT_ATOMS: atom_id res chain seq x y z
N MET A 1 -40.49 23.65 11.26
CA MET A 1 -39.12 23.91 10.78
C MET A 1 -38.17 23.30 11.78
N LEU A 2 -37.30 22.37 11.32
CA LEU A 2 -36.06 21.81 11.91
C LEU A 2 -36.07 21.60 13.44
N VAL A 3 -35.87 20.39 13.99
CA VAL A 3 -34.67 19.55 13.85
C VAL A 3 -34.97 18.16 14.42
N SER A 4 -34.46 17.11 13.79
CA SER A 4 -34.12 15.77 14.34
C SER A 4 -33.96 14.87 13.11
N SER A 5 -32.86 14.19 12.85
CA SER A 5 -31.81 13.68 13.73
C SER A 5 -30.58 13.42 12.87
N ILE A 6 -29.44 13.82 13.41
CA ILE A 6 -28.09 13.64 12.90
C ILE A 6 -27.89 12.19 12.43
N LEU A 7 -27.69 11.98 11.12
CA LEU A 7 -27.06 10.77 10.57
C LEU A 7 -25.55 10.88 10.77
N ASN A 8 -25.10 10.84 12.04
CA ASN A 8 -23.70 10.56 12.36
C ASN A 8 -23.59 9.05 12.57
N SER A 9 -23.59 8.30 11.47
CA SER A 9 -22.91 7.00 11.46
C SER A 9 -21.57 7.25 10.78
N GLU A 10 -20.53 7.43 11.58
CA GLU A 10 -19.15 7.31 11.11
C GLU A 10 -19.04 5.92 10.46
N VAL A 11 -19.14 5.86 9.13
CA VAL A 11 -18.73 4.69 8.38
C VAL A 11 -17.24 4.58 8.66
N MET A 12 -16.86 3.63 9.52
CA MET A 12 -15.47 3.25 9.70
C MET A 12 -14.94 2.87 8.31
N MET A 13 -14.21 3.78 7.68
CA MET A 13 -13.61 3.52 6.38
C MET A 13 -12.52 2.49 6.60
N VAL A 14 -12.86 1.22 6.34
CA VAL A 14 -11.91 0.12 6.37
C VAL A 14 -10.84 0.44 5.34
N ARG A 15 -9.58 0.34 5.76
CA ARG A 15 -8.42 0.49 4.89
C ARG A 15 -7.69 -0.84 4.86
N TYR A 16 -7.29 -1.27 3.67
CA TYR A 16 -6.62 -2.55 3.48
C TYR A 16 -5.11 -2.37 3.39
N THR A 17 -4.40 -3.43 3.78
CA THR A 17 -2.95 -3.48 3.85
C THR A 17 -2.35 -3.38 2.45
N CYS A 18 -1.52 -2.36 2.23
CA CYS A 18 -0.69 -2.30 1.03
C CYS A 18 0.35 -3.44 1.07
N PRO A 19 0.43 -4.30 0.04
CA PRO A 19 1.35 -5.43 0.04
C PRO A 19 2.83 -4.99 0.04
N CYS A 20 3.12 -3.80 -0.48
CA CYS A 20 4.47 -3.24 -0.53
C CYS A 20 4.92 -2.67 0.82
N CYS A 21 4.17 -1.73 1.41
CA CYS A 21 4.64 -1.04 2.61
C CYS A 21 3.99 -1.51 3.91
N GLY A 22 3.02 -2.43 3.87
CA GLY A 22 2.33 -3.00 5.02
C GLY A 22 1.46 -2.04 5.84
N TYR A 23 1.24 -0.81 5.36
CA TYR A 23 0.29 0.11 5.99
C TYR A 23 -1.10 -0.05 5.38
N GLN A 24 -2.12 0.14 6.21
CA GLN A 24 -3.53 0.13 5.79
C GLN A 24 -3.89 1.44 5.10
N THR A 25 -3.75 1.48 3.77
CA THR A 25 -3.97 2.68 2.96
C THR A 25 -4.93 2.49 1.81
N LEU A 26 -5.11 1.26 1.33
CA LEU A 26 -5.94 0.96 0.16
C LEU A 26 -7.41 1.09 0.54
N GLU A 27 -8.24 1.52 -0.40
CA GLU A 27 -9.68 1.74 -0.19
C GLU A 27 -10.47 0.46 -0.44
N GLU A 28 -9.97 -0.38 -1.34
CA GLU A 28 -10.54 -1.66 -1.69
C GLU A 28 -9.64 -2.83 -1.27
N GLU A 29 -10.24 -4.01 -1.11
CA GLU A 29 -9.52 -5.21 -0.67
C GLU A 29 -8.59 -5.71 -1.77
N PRO A 30 -7.26 -5.77 -1.55
CA PRO A 30 -6.33 -6.34 -2.51
C PRO A 30 -6.55 -7.87 -2.65
N PRO A 31 -6.18 -8.46 -3.80
CA PRO A 31 -5.34 -7.89 -4.86
C PRO A 31 -6.10 -7.28 -6.05
N GLY A 32 -5.38 -6.54 -6.90
CA GLY A 32 -5.88 -6.12 -8.23
C GLY A 32 -6.90 -4.97 -8.24
N THR A 33 -6.86 -4.09 -7.23
CA THR A 33 -7.75 -2.92 -7.15
C THR A 33 -7.21 -1.71 -7.92
N TYR A 34 -5.93 -1.74 -8.33
CA TYR A 34 -5.23 -0.62 -8.95
C TYR A 34 -5.15 0.65 -8.08
N ASP A 35 -5.49 0.52 -6.79
CA ASP A 35 -5.29 1.59 -5.81
C ASP A 35 -3.80 1.90 -5.65
N ILE A 36 -3.46 3.18 -5.62
CA ILE A 36 -2.10 3.65 -5.36
C ILE A 36 -1.93 3.95 -3.87
N CYS A 37 -0.96 3.29 -3.25
CA CYS A 37 -0.63 3.53 -1.85
C CYS A 37 -0.04 4.93 -1.64
N ARG A 38 -0.73 5.80 -0.90
CA ARG A 38 -0.25 7.15 -0.53
C ARG A 38 1.02 7.21 0.33
N ILE A 39 1.53 6.09 0.84
CA ILE A 39 2.73 6.01 1.68
C ILE A 39 3.96 5.59 0.88
N CYS A 40 3.81 4.66 -0.05
CA CYS A 40 4.95 4.12 -0.79
C CYS A 40 4.79 4.20 -2.31
N PHE A 41 3.67 4.67 -2.83
CA PHE A 41 3.40 4.77 -4.27
C PHE A 41 3.38 3.42 -5.02
N TRP A 42 3.08 2.32 -4.33
CA TRP A 42 2.81 1.04 -4.98
C TRP A 42 1.38 1.01 -5.52
N GLU A 43 1.22 0.69 -6.80
CA GLU A 43 -0.09 0.41 -7.40
C GLU A 43 -0.46 -1.06 -7.15
N ASN A 44 -1.67 -1.30 -6.63
CA ASN A 44 -2.15 -2.62 -6.27
C ASN A 44 -2.50 -3.48 -7.50
N ASP A 45 -1.47 -3.98 -8.17
CA ASP A 45 -1.59 -4.88 -9.30
C ASP A 45 -1.77 -6.34 -8.88
N GLY A 46 -2.75 -7.03 -9.48
CA GLY A 46 -3.06 -8.42 -9.15
C GLY A 46 -2.00 -9.40 -9.64
N VAL A 47 -1.42 -9.17 -10.81
CA VAL A 47 -0.38 -10.06 -11.37
C VAL A 47 0.87 -10.03 -10.49
N GLN A 48 1.32 -8.85 -10.10
CA GLN A 48 2.49 -8.67 -9.22
C GLN A 48 2.22 -9.06 -7.76
N PHE A 49 0.95 -9.12 -7.34
CA PHE A 49 0.59 -9.69 -6.05
C PHE A 49 0.71 -11.22 -6.07
N ASP A 50 0.21 -11.87 -7.11
CA ASP A 50 0.23 -13.33 -7.26
C ASP A 50 1.64 -13.87 -7.60
N ASP A 51 2.42 -13.11 -8.39
CA ASP A 51 3.85 -13.34 -8.64
C ASP A 51 4.68 -12.15 -8.14
N PRO A 52 5.15 -12.18 -6.87
CA PRO A 52 5.92 -11.09 -6.28
C PRO A 52 7.27 -10.80 -6.94
N ASP A 53 7.68 -11.64 -7.88
CA ASP A 53 8.92 -11.53 -8.64
C ASP A 53 8.71 -11.07 -10.08
N TYR A 54 7.45 -10.87 -10.51
CA TYR A 54 7.09 -10.33 -11.81
C TYR A 54 7.39 -8.83 -11.90
N GLU A 55 8.18 -8.45 -12.90
CA GLU A 55 8.56 -7.07 -13.23
C GLU A 55 7.83 -6.58 -14.49
N GLY A 56 7.65 -5.26 -14.62
CA GLY A 56 7.07 -4.66 -15.83
C GLY A 56 5.54 -4.81 -15.96
N GLY A 57 4.83 -4.95 -14.84
CA GLY A 57 3.37 -4.87 -14.76
C GLY A 57 2.89 -3.41 -14.69
N ALA A 58 1.90 -3.13 -13.83
CA ALA A 58 1.53 -1.75 -13.51
C ALA A 58 2.71 -1.00 -12.86
N ASN A 59 3.55 -1.72 -12.11
CA ASN A 59 4.79 -1.20 -11.52
C ASN A 59 6.01 -1.72 -12.32
N THR A 60 7.03 -0.87 -12.48
CA THR A 60 8.26 -1.25 -13.20
C THR A 60 9.01 -2.33 -12.43
N VAL A 61 9.18 -2.13 -11.11
CA VAL A 61 9.80 -3.11 -10.21
C VAL A 61 8.79 -4.17 -9.74
N SER A 62 9.29 -5.34 -9.34
CA SER A 62 8.48 -6.38 -8.71
C SER A 62 8.04 -6.00 -7.30
N LEU A 63 7.00 -6.66 -6.78
CA LEU A 63 6.52 -6.43 -5.42
C LEU A 63 7.63 -6.69 -4.37
N ARG A 64 8.41 -7.76 -4.54
CA ARG A 64 9.56 -8.04 -3.66
C ARG A 64 10.57 -6.90 -3.68
N GLN A 65 10.91 -6.38 -4.86
CA GLN A 65 11.85 -5.27 -4.98
C GLN A 65 11.26 -3.99 -4.38
N ALA A 66 9.97 -3.72 -4.58
CA ALA A 66 9.28 -2.58 -4.00
C ALA A 66 9.25 -2.61 -2.46
N GLN A 67 9.07 -3.79 -1.85
CA GLN A 67 9.15 -3.94 -0.39
C GLN A 67 10.56 -3.59 0.13
N GLN A 68 11.61 -4.05 -0.55
CA GLN A 68 13.00 -3.74 -0.18
C GLN A 68 13.31 -2.25 -0.37
N ASN A 69 12.85 -1.67 -1.47
CA ASN A 69 12.94 -0.25 -1.78
C ASN A 69 12.28 0.60 -0.68
N TYR A 70 11.06 0.23 -0.26
CA TYR A 70 10.36 0.93 0.81
C TYR A 70 11.12 0.85 2.14
N ILE A 71 11.67 -0.33 2.48
CA ILE A 71 12.51 -0.49 3.68
C ILE A 71 13.75 0.40 3.62
N GLN A 72 14.37 0.52 2.44
CA GLN A 72 15.63 1.25 2.27
C GLN A 72 15.43 2.77 2.21
N PHE A 73 14.41 3.27 1.50
CA PHE A 73 14.25 4.69 1.21
C PHE A 73 12.81 5.21 1.27
N GLY A 74 11.82 4.40 1.66
CA GLY A 74 10.46 4.86 1.97
C GLY A 74 9.50 4.97 0.78
N ALA A 75 9.88 4.50 -0.41
CA ALA A 75 9.03 4.44 -1.60
C ALA A 75 9.19 3.10 -2.34
N SER A 76 8.21 2.73 -3.16
CA SER A 76 8.25 1.53 -4.02
C SER A 76 9.38 1.60 -5.05
N GLU A 77 9.67 2.80 -5.53
CA GLU A 77 10.78 3.09 -6.46
C GLU A 77 11.41 4.45 -6.12
N ARG A 78 12.70 4.63 -6.47
CA ARG A 78 13.43 5.88 -6.15
C ARG A 78 12.81 7.11 -6.79
N LEU A 79 12.14 6.94 -7.93
CA LEU A 79 11.53 8.05 -8.65
C LEU A 79 10.36 8.69 -7.89
N PHE A 80 9.75 7.96 -6.94
CA PHE A 80 8.60 8.43 -6.17
C PHE A 80 8.99 8.97 -4.78
N CYS A 81 10.29 9.04 -4.45
CA CYS A 81 10.74 9.51 -3.13
C CYS A 81 10.23 10.92 -2.78
N ASP A 82 10.04 11.77 -3.80
CA ASP A 82 9.56 13.15 -3.63
C ASP A 82 8.02 13.26 -3.68
N ASP A 83 7.31 12.21 -4.12
CA ASP A 83 5.85 12.16 -4.25
C ASP A 83 5.16 11.43 -3.10
N VAL A 84 5.92 10.74 -2.25
CA VAL A 84 5.40 10.02 -1.08
C VAL A 84 5.43 10.86 0.19
N ARG A 85 4.53 10.54 1.12
CA ARG A 85 4.61 11.05 2.49
C ARG A 85 5.07 9.96 3.46
N LYS A 86 5.78 10.39 4.51
CA LYS A 86 6.10 9.50 5.64
C LYS A 86 4.81 9.08 6.37
N PRO A 87 4.76 7.84 6.92
CA PRO A 87 3.70 7.45 7.84
C PRO A 87 3.65 8.38 9.06
N ASN A 88 2.45 8.59 9.60
CA ASN A 88 2.22 9.36 10.84
C ASN A 88 1.45 8.51 11.87
N LYS A 89 1.18 9.09 13.05
CA LYS A 89 0.52 8.40 14.18
C LYS A 89 -0.89 7.85 13.89
N HIS A 90 -1.53 8.30 12.82
CA HIS A 90 -2.86 7.84 12.39
C HIS A 90 -2.80 6.72 11.36
N ASP A 91 -1.63 6.47 10.76
CA ASP A 91 -1.46 5.35 9.84
C ASP A 91 -1.31 4.06 10.63
N ARG A 92 -2.13 3.06 10.29
CA ARG A 92 -2.11 1.74 10.92
C ARG A 92 -1.20 0.83 10.11
N LYS A 93 -0.20 0.26 10.77
CA LYS A 93 0.67 -0.78 10.21
C LYS A 93 0.06 -2.14 10.52
N ASP A 94 -0.02 -3.00 9.53
CA ASP A 94 -0.42 -4.38 9.69
C ASP A 94 0.64 -5.13 10.52
N PRO A 95 0.28 -5.69 11.71
CA PRO A 95 1.22 -6.40 12.57
C PRO A 95 1.69 -7.75 12.00
N ASP A 96 0.99 -8.29 11.00
CA ASP A 96 1.28 -9.57 10.37
C ASP A 96 2.04 -9.41 9.04
N TRP A 97 2.09 -8.20 8.49
CA TRP A 97 2.88 -7.92 7.29
C TRP A 97 4.37 -8.19 7.52
N ARG A 98 4.97 -8.96 6.61
CA ARG A 98 6.41 -9.25 6.57
C ARG A 98 6.93 -9.03 5.16
N PRO A 99 8.13 -8.47 4.98
CA PRO A 99 8.75 -8.42 3.68
C PRO A 99 9.14 -9.83 3.22
N PHE A 100 9.04 -10.05 1.93
CA PHE A 100 9.64 -11.17 1.26
C PHE A 100 11.15 -11.19 1.48
N SER A 101 11.71 -12.38 1.72
CA SER A 101 13.16 -12.56 1.77
C SER A 101 13.79 -12.10 0.46
N SER A 102 14.97 -11.49 0.50
CA SER A 102 15.73 -11.26 -0.72
C SER A 102 15.97 -12.58 -1.45
N LYS A 103 16.01 -12.54 -2.79
CA LYS A 103 16.45 -13.71 -3.55
C LYS A 103 17.87 -14.05 -3.10
N LEU A 104 18.11 -15.33 -2.82
CA LEU A 104 19.48 -15.83 -2.74
C LEU A 104 20.04 -15.71 -4.16
N THR A 105 20.98 -14.80 -4.34
CA THR A 105 21.76 -14.62 -5.57
C THR A 105 22.59 -15.84 -5.87
#